data_AF-A0A0D2LRM6-F1
#
_entry.id   AF-A0A0D2LRM6-F1
#
_cell.length_a   1.000
_cell.length_b   1.000
_cell.length_c   1.000
_cell.angle_alpha   90.00
_cell.angle_beta   90.00
_cell.angle_gamma   90.00
#
_symmetry.space_group_name_H-M   'P 1'
#
loop_
_entity.id
_entity.type
_entity.pdbx_description
1 polymer ?
#
loop_
_entity_poly.entity_id
_entity_poly.type
_entity_poly.pdbx_seq_one_letter_code
_entity_poly.pdbx_strand_id
1 'polypeptide(L)'
;MQAALSQKAGLSALPVRAGRRNLVVANNAKIEKTNIKEVGLNSIGDKTVQNNLMGKSRYMDKKGWVDAQGRKGKGYGVYRFADKYGANVDGYSPIYTPDRWTESGDSYKLGTKGLIAWAGLVVVLLGIGATLIISTSQLGA
;
A
#
# COMPACT_ATOMS: atom_id res chain seq x y z
N MET A 1 23.65 -19.59 59.21
CA MET A 1 22.99 -19.78 57.89
C MET A 1 22.34 -18.45 57.52
N GLN A 2 22.96 -17.68 56.63
CA GLN A 2 22.43 -16.38 56.18
C GLN A 2 21.44 -16.63 55.03
N ALA A 3 20.21 -16.13 55.17
CA ALA A 3 19.16 -16.24 54.16
C ALA A 3 19.34 -15.16 53.10
N ALA A 4 19.41 -15.58 51.84
CA ALA A 4 19.51 -14.72 50.66
C ALA A 4 18.17 -14.03 50.37
N LEU A 5 18.19 -12.69 50.35
CA LEU A 5 17.08 -11.84 49.89
C LEU A 5 17.08 -11.78 48.35
N SER A 6 16.06 -12.39 47.75
CA SER A 6 15.77 -12.37 46.32
C SER A 6 15.23 -11.00 45.89
N GLN A 7 16.01 -10.25 45.11
CA GLN A 7 15.57 -9.01 44.48
C GLN A 7 14.84 -9.33 43.16
N LYS A 8 13.53 -9.10 43.16
CA LYS A 8 12.65 -9.24 41.99
C LYS A 8 12.81 -8.00 41.11
N ALA A 9 13.61 -8.08 40.05
CA ALA A 9 13.74 -7.02 39.05
C ALA A 9 12.42 -6.88 38.27
N GLY A 10 11.79 -5.71 38.35
CA GLY A 10 10.60 -5.37 37.58
C GLY A 10 10.94 -5.25 36.09
N LEU A 11 10.26 -6.04 35.26
CA LEU A 11 10.27 -5.91 33.80
C LEU A 11 9.60 -4.58 33.42
N SER A 12 10.40 -3.58 33.07
CA SER A 12 9.91 -2.36 32.44
C SER A 12 9.53 -2.68 30.98
N ALA A 13 8.24 -2.52 30.66
CA ALA A 13 7.75 -2.69 29.31
C ALA A 13 8.35 -1.62 28.39
N LEU A 14 9.02 -2.04 27.31
CA LEU A 14 9.52 -1.15 26.28
C LEU A 14 8.35 -0.39 25.62
N PRO A 15 8.49 0.92 25.34
CA PRO A 15 7.43 1.68 24.69
C PRO A 15 7.19 1.15 23.27
N VAL A 16 5.92 0.80 22.98
CA VAL A 16 5.49 0.43 21.63
C VAL A 16 5.72 1.62 20.70
N ARG A 17 6.65 1.47 19.76
CA ARG A 17 6.92 2.45 18.71
C ARG A 17 5.62 2.64 17.92
N ALA A 18 4.97 3.79 18.09
CA ALA A 18 3.79 4.16 17.32
C ALA A 18 4.16 4.15 15.83
N GLY A 19 3.68 3.13 15.11
CA GLY A 19 3.87 3.02 13.68
C GLY A 19 3.29 4.25 13.01
N ARG A 20 4.11 4.93 12.19
CA ARG A 20 3.63 5.98 11.29
C ARG A 20 2.52 5.37 10.43
N ARG A 21 1.27 5.75 10.68
CA ARG A 21 0.16 5.44 9.79
C ARG A 21 0.38 6.30 8.56
N ASN A 22 0.93 5.73 7.50
CA ASN A 22 0.89 6.38 6.20
C ASN A 22 -0.59 6.50 5.83
N LEU A 23 -1.13 7.72 5.93
CA LEU A 23 -2.46 8.04 5.45
C LEU A 23 -2.43 7.90 3.93
N VAL A 24 -2.89 6.75 3.45
CA VAL A 24 -3.15 6.56 2.02
C VAL A 24 -4.34 7.46 1.69
N VAL A 25 -4.04 8.61 1.07
CA VAL A 25 -5.07 9.49 0.52
C VAL A 25 -5.65 8.79 -0.70
N ALA A 26 -6.79 8.11 -0.50
CA ALA A 26 -7.58 7.59 -1.61
C ALA A 26 -8.23 8.77 -2.33
N ASN A 27 -7.73 9.09 -3.53
CA ASN A 27 -8.35 10.09 -4.38
C ASN A 27 -9.77 9.63 -4.74
N ASN A 28 -10.76 10.50 -4.49
CA ASN A 28 -12.18 10.34 -4.84
C ASN A 28 -12.43 10.41 -6.36
N ALA A 29 -11.57 9.81 -7.18
CA ALA A 29 -12.01 9.41 -8.52
C ALA A 29 -12.93 8.21 -8.33
N LYS A 30 -14.03 8.12 -9.09
CA LYS A 30 -14.84 6.90 -9.15
C LYS A 30 -13.90 5.75 -9.48
N ILE A 31 -13.47 5.01 -8.46
CA ILE A 31 -12.73 3.77 -8.62
C ILE A 31 -13.77 2.81 -9.18
N GLU A 32 -13.87 2.74 -10.51
CA GLU A 32 -14.49 1.59 -11.12
C GLU A 32 -13.80 0.36 -10.50
N LYS A 33 -14.59 -0.41 -9.76
CA LYS A 33 -14.14 -1.69 -9.23
C LYS A 33 -13.82 -2.52 -10.47
N THR A 34 -12.53 -2.63 -10.84
CA THR A 34 -12.17 -3.50 -11.95
C THR A 34 -12.67 -4.89 -11.63
N ASN A 35 -13.20 -5.53 -12.67
CA ASN A 35 -13.50 -6.93 -12.58
C ASN A 35 -12.16 -7.67 -12.56
N ILE A 36 -11.71 -8.01 -11.35
CA ILE A 36 -10.45 -8.75 -11.12
C ILE A 36 -10.45 -10.09 -11.88
N LYS A 37 -11.64 -10.60 -12.22
CA LYS A 37 -11.82 -11.78 -13.07
C LYS A 37 -11.43 -11.55 -14.54
N GLU A 38 -11.38 -10.31 -15.01
CA GLU A 38 -11.11 -10.00 -16.43
C GLU A 38 -9.67 -9.52 -16.66
N VAL A 39 -9.08 -8.81 -15.68
CA VAL A 39 -7.79 -8.13 -15.86
C VAL A 39 -6.61 -8.89 -15.21
N GLY A 40 -6.88 -9.83 -14.30
CA GLY A 40 -5.86 -10.58 -13.55
C GLY A 40 -5.32 -11.84 -14.23
N LEU A 41 -4.93 -12.84 -13.42
CA LEU A 41 -4.34 -14.15 -13.82
C LEU A 41 -5.09 -14.89 -14.95
N ASN A 42 -6.34 -14.50 -15.26
CA ASN A 42 -7.14 -15.05 -16.35
C ASN A 42 -6.66 -14.60 -17.75
N SER A 43 -5.85 -13.55 -17.85
CA SER A 43 -5.23 -13.09 -19.11
C SER A 43 -3.97 -13.88 -19.52
N ILE A 44 -3.47 -14.75 -18.64
CA ILE A 44 -2.25 -15.54 -18.88
C ILE A 44 -2.55 -16.67 -19.88
N GLY A 45 -1.88 -16.65 -21.03
CA GLY A 45 -2.06 -17.68 -22.07
C GLY A 45 -1.53 -19.06 -21.71
N ASP A 46 -0.49 -19.16 -20.86
CA ASP A 46 0.04 -20.43 -20.39
C ASP A 46 -0.74 -20.95 -19.18
N LYS A 47 -1.48 -22.04 -19.40
CA LYS A 47 -2.30 -22.70 -18.38
C LYS A 47 -1.49 -23.23 -17.20
N THR A 48 -0.23 -23.61 -17.39
CA THR A 48 0.63 -24.10 -16.30
C THR A 48 1.04 -22.95 -15.38
N VAL A 49 1.49 -21.84 -15.95
CA VAL A 49 1.84 -20.62 -15.21
C VAL A 49 0.61 -20.07 -14.48
N GLN A 50 -0.52 -19.97 -15.19
CA GLN A 50 -1.79 -19.56 -14.60
C GLN A 50 -2.17 -20.43 -13.40
N ASN A 51 -2.15 -21.76 -13.53
CA ASN A 51 -2.48 -22.67 -12.44
C ASN A 51 -1.55 -22.51 -11.23
N ASN A 52 -0.24 -22.35 -11.46
CA ASN A 52 0.73 -22.12 -10.38
C ASN A 52 0.45 -20.82 -9.63
N LEU A 53 0.22 -19.72 -10.34
CA LEU A 53 -0.09 -18.43 -9.73
C LEU A 53 -1.45 -18.44 -9.03
N MET A 54 -2.42 -19.20 -9.55
CA MET A 54 -3.73 -19.41 -8.93
C MET A 54 -3.68 -20.39 -7.74
N GLY A 55 -2.55 -21.08 -7.52
CA GLY A 55 -2.43 -22.14 -6.52
C GLY A 55 -3.35 -23.33 -6.81
N LYS A 56 -3.73 -23.54 -8.07
CA LYS A 56 -4.55 -24.67 -8.52
C LYS A 56 -3.65 -25.75 -9.14
N SER A 57 -4.01 -27.02 -8.94
CA SER A 57 -3.32 -28.12 -9.63
C SER A 57 -4.08 -28.53 -10.89
N ARG A 58 -3.35 -29.01 -11.91
CA ARG A 58 -3.94 -29.55 -13.15
C ARG A 58 -4.80 -30.81 -12.94
N TYR A 59 -4.74 -31.39 -11.75
CA TYR A 59 -5.42 -32.63 -11.40
C TYR A 59 -6.60 -32.40 -10.45
N MET A 60 -6.76 -31.17 -9.95
CA MET A 60 -7.72 -30.83 -8.90
C MET A 60 -9.18 -31.02 -9.33
N ASP A 61 -9.44 -30.81 -10.63
CA ASP A 61 -10.75 -30.97 -11.25
C ASP A 61 -11.04 -32.43 -11.67
N LYS A 62 -10.07 -33.35 -11.50
CA LYS A 62 -10.24 -34.75 -11.88
C LYS A 62 -10.98 -35.53 -10.80
N LYS A 63 -11.82 -36.47 -11.23
CA LYS A 63 -12.53 -37.39 -10.33
C LYS A 63 -11.54 -38.20 -9.51
N GLY A 64 -11.77 -38.25 -8.20
CA GLY A 64 -10.90 -38.97 -7.27
C GLY A 64 -9.66 -38.20 -6.85
N TRP A 65 -9.54 -36.90 -7.18
CA TRP A 65 -8.47 -36.07 -6.65
C TRP A 65 -8.48 -36.03 -5.12
N VAL A 66 -7.28 -36.12 -4.55
CA VAL A 66 -7.02 -36.16 -3.12
C VAL A 66 -6.20 -34.93 -2.76
N ASP A 67 -6.56 -34.26 -1.66
CA ASP A 67 -5.79 -33.13 -1.15
C ASP A 67 -4.42 -33.58 -0.63
N ALA A 68 -3.54 -32.63 -0.34
CA ALA A 68 -2.21 -32.93 0.20
C ALA A 68 -2.24 -33.65 1.57
N GLN A 69 -3.41 -33.72 2.22
CA GLN A 69 -3.62 -34.41 3.50
C GLN A 69 -4.23 -35.82 3.32
N GLY A 70 -4.37 -36.30 2.09
CA GLY A 70 -4.93 -37.63 1.83
C GLY A 70 -6.47 -37.71 1.87
N ARG A 71 -7.17 -36.56 1.95
CA ARG A 71 -8.65 -36.53 2.00
C ARG A 71 -9.22 -36.25 0.62
N LYS A 72 -10.49 -36.63 0.41
CA LYS A 72 -11.23 -36.27 -0.81
C LYS A 72 -11.12 -34.77 -1.06
N GLY A 73 -10.54 -34.43 -2.20
CA GLY A 73 -10.27 -33.07 -2.59
C GLY A 73 -11.55 -32.26 -2.77
N LYS A 74 -11.53 -31.02 -2.27
CA LYS A 74 -12.69 -30.10 -2.31
C LYS A 74 -12.65 -29.10 -3.47
N GLY A 75 -11.63 -29.19 -4.34
CA GLY A 75 -11.44 -28.22 -5.43
C GLY A 75 -10.87 -26.88 -4.98
N TYR A 76 -10.64 -26.68 -3.68
CA TYR A 76 -9.93 -25.51 -3.18
C TYR A 76 -8.43 -25.69 -3.45
N GLY A 77 -7.87 -24.77 -4.24
CA GLY A 77 -6.42 -24.66 -4.38
C GLY A 77 -5.75 -24.20 -3.09
N VAL A 78 -4.51 -23.71 -3.16
CA VAL A 78 -3.81 -23.10 -2.03
C VAL A 78 -4.63 -21.97 -1.39
N TYR A 79 -5.42 -21.25 -2.19
CA TYR A 79 -6.23 -20.11 -1.76
C TYR A 79 -7.72 -20.43 -1.78
N ARG A 80 -8.29 -20.65 -0.60
CA ARG A 80 -9.70 -21.07 -0.42
C ARG A 80 -10.75 -20.02 -0.80
N PHE A 81 -10.35 -18.76 -0.91
CA PHE A 81 -11.26 -17.63 -1.16
C PHE A 81 -10.98 -16.92 -2.50
N ALA A 82 -10.20 -17.53 -3.39
CA ALA A 82 -9.92 -16.96 -4.71
C ALA A 82 -11.22 -16.63 -5.47
N ASP A 83 -12.25 -17.48 -5.37
CA ASP A 83 -13.54 -17.25 -6.03
C ASP A 83 -14.32 -16.05 -5.44
N LYS A 84 -14.12 -15.74 -4.15
CA LYS A 84 -14.76 -14.60 -3.47
C LYS A 84 -14.17 -13.27 -3.90
N TYR A 85 -12.86 -13.25 -4.10
CA TYR A 85 -12.07 -12.04 -4.33
C TYR A 85 -11.66 -11.86 -5.81
N GLY A 86 -11.81 -12.91 -6.63
CA GLY A 86 -11.45 -12.93 -8.05
C GLY A 86 -9.97 -13.22 -8.32
N ALA A 87 -9.11 -13.08 -7.31
CA ALA A 87 -7.68 -13.40 -7.40
C ALA A 87 -7.08 -13.78 -6.04
N ASN A 88 -5.84 -14.26 -6.09
CA ASN A 88 -5.03 -14.57 -4.90
C ASN A 88 -4.49 -13.28 -4.25
N VAL A 89 -3.89 -13.41 -3.06
CA VAL A 89 -3.26 -12.29 -2.33
C VAL A 89 -2.29 -11.53 -3.24
N ASP A 90 -1.54 -12.24 -4.09
CA ASP A 90 -0.57 -11.66 -5.01
C ASP A 90 -1.18 -11.17 -6.33
N GLY A 91 -2.42 -11.58 -6.66
CA GLY A 91 -3.15 -11.04 -7.80
C GLY A 91 -3.67 -9.62 -7.58
N TYR A 92 -3.58 -9.12 -6.34
CA TYR A 92 -3.75 -7.71 -6.01
C TYR A 92 -2.44 -6.92 -6.03
N SER A 93 -1.30 -7.57 -6.26
CA SER A 93 -0.05 -6.82 -6.31
C SER A 93 -0.07 -5.86 -7.51
N PRO A 94 0.18 -4.57 -7.28
CA PRO A 94 0.21 -3.57 -8.34
C PRO A 94 1.15 -3.95 -9.49
N ILE A 95 2.20 -4.76 -9.27
CA ILE A 95 3.14 -5.17 -10.33
C ILE A 95 2.49 -5.92 -11.51
N TYR A 96 1.34 -6.56 -11.31
CA TYR A 96 0.61 -7.27 -12.37
C TYR A 96 -0.66 -6.54 -12.82
N THR A 97 -0.92 -5.35 -12.27
CA THR A 97 -2.08 -4.51 -12.60
C THR A 97 -1.65 -3.04 -12.67
N PRO A 98 -0.80 -2.67 -13.65
CA PRO A 98 -0.27 -1.31 -13.78
C PRO A 98 -1.39 -0.28 -14.00
N ASP A 99 -2.48 -0.68 -14.64
CA ASP A 99 -3.72 0.09 -14.81
C ASP A 99 -4.43 0.44 -13.48
N ARG A 100 -3.97 -0.12 -12.35
CA ARG A 100 -4.44 0.22 -10.98
C ARG A 100 -3.49 1.14 -10.25
N TRP A 101 -2.37 1.53 -10.86
CA TRP A 101 -1.48 2.50 -10.27
C TRP A 101 -2.20 3.84 -10.27
N THR A 102 -2.11 4.54 -9.14
CA THR A 102 -2.52 5.94 -9.15
C THR A 102 -1.57 6.68 -10.08
N GLU A 103 -2.09 7.32 -11.13
CA GLU A 103 -1.27 8.14 -12.05
C GLU A 103 -0.49 9.24 -11.32
N SER A 104 -0.93 9.60 -10.10
CA SER A 104 -0.29 10.59 -9.24
C SER A 104 0.65 9.97 -8.18
N GLY A 105 0.91 8.66 -8.19
CA GLY A 105 1.75 7.98 -7.20
C GLY A 105 3.22 8.42 -7.24
N ASP A 106 3.73 8.64 -8.45
CA ASP A 106 5.14 9.00 -8.69
C ASP A 106 5.36 10.51 -8.86
N SER A 107 4.31 11.34 -8.78
CA SER A 107 4.41 12.78 -9.06
C SER A 107 3.65 13.62 -8.05
N TYR A 108 4.38 14.47 -7.32
CA TYR A 108 3.80 15.53 -6.50
C TYR A 108 3.15 16.60 -7.40
N LYS A 109 1.84 16.48 -7.63
CA LYS A 109 1.06 17.47 -8.39
C LYS A 109 0.14 18.25 -7.46
N LEU A 110 0.71 19.11 -6.62
CA LEU A 110 -0.07 20.23 -6.05
C LEU A 110 -0.62 21.14 -7.18
N GLY A 111 -0.13 20.95 -8.40
CA GLY A 111 -0.66 21.48 -9.64
C GLY A 111 -0.47 22.98 -9.75
N THR A 112 -1.13 23.61 -10.73
CA THR A 112 -1.09 25.06 -10.91
C THR A 112 -1.53 25.81 -9.65
N LYS A 113 -2.49 25.27 -8.89
CA LYS A 113 -2.94 25.86 -7.61
C LYS A 113 -1.82 25.90 -6.57
N GLY A 114 -1.05 24.82 -6.44
CA GLY A 114 0.12 24.78 -5.57
C GLY A 114 1.25 25.70 -6.02
N LEU A 115 1.45 25.82 -7.33
CA LEU A 115 2.42 26.77 -7.88
C LEU A 115 2.04 28.23 -7.57
N ILE A 116 0.75 28.58 -7.70
CA ILE A 116 0.24 29.90 -7.32
C ILE A 116 0.43 30.16 -5.83
N ALA A 117 0.17 29.16 -4.97
CA ALA A 117 0.39 29.29 -3.53
C ALA A 117 1.88 29.56 -3.20
N TRP A 118 2.80 28.85 -3.86
CA TRP A 118 4.24 29.09 -3.74
C TRP A 118 4.65 30.48 -4.23
N ALA A 119 4.13 30.92 -5.39
CA ALA A 119 4.40 32.25 -5.91
C ALA A 119 3.91 33.35 -4.96
N GLY A 120 2.71 33.20 -4.40
CA GLY A 120 2.16 34.11 -3.40
C GLY A 120 3.05 34.19 -2.16
N LEU A 121 3.50 33.04 -1.65
CA LEU A 121 4.42 32.98 -0.50
C LEU A 121 5.75 33.71 -0.78
N VAL A 122 6.34 33.53 -1.96
CA VAL A 122 7.59 34.21 -2.34
C VAL A 122 7.39 35.73 -2.43
N VAL A 123 6.29 36.19 -3.04
CA VAL A 123 5.99 37.62 -3.15
C VAL A 123 5.78 38.27 -1.78
N VAL A 124 5.07 37.59 -0.87
CA VAL A 124 4.88 38.10 0.51
C VAL A 124 6.21 38.19 1.24
N LEU A 125 7.05 37.15 1.14
CA LEU A 125 8.38 37.14 1.77
C LEU A 125 9.25 38.31 1.27
N LEU A 126 9.26 38.54 -0.05
CA LEU A 126 10.00 39.64 -0.66
C LEU A 126 9.45 41.01 -0.25
N GLY A 127 8.13 41.18 -0.19
CA GLY A 127 7.49 42.43 0.23
C GLY A 127 7.83 42.77 1.69
N ILE A 128 7.77 41.78 2.59
CA ILE A 128 8.18 41.95 3.99
C ILE A 128 9.67 42.31 4.04
N GLY A 129 10.53 41.55 3.36
CA GLY A 129 11.98 41.82 3.33
C GLY A 129 12.33 43.22 2.84
N ALA A 130 11.73 43.67 1.73
CA ALA A 130 11.94 45.01 1.21
C ALA A 130 11.47 46.10 2.18
N THR A 131 10.32 45.90 2.83
CA THR A 131 9.80 46.82 3.84
C THR A 131 10.76 46.93 5.03
N LEU A 132 11.27 45.80 5.54
CA LEU A 132 12.24 45.81 6.63
C LEU A 132 13.51 46.55 6.23
N ILE A 133 14.04 46.33 5.02
CA ILE A 133 15.22 47.03 4.53
C ILE A 133 14.97 48.54 4.53
N ILE A 134 13.89 49.03 3.91
CA ILE A 134 13.60 50.47 3.86
C ILE A 134 13.45 51.06 5.26
N SER A 135 12.72 50.38 6.15
CA SER A 135 12.47 50.87 7.51
C SER A 135 13.71 50.85 8.42
N THR A 136 14.73 50.05 8.12
CA THR A 136 15.94 49.89 8.95
C THR A 136 17.23 50.41 8.31
N SER A 137 17.18 50.80 7.04
CA SER A 137 18.30 51.38 6.30
C SER A 137 18.27 52.90 6.35
N GLN A 138 19.43 53.55 6.20
CA GLN A 138 19.53 55.01 6.00
C GLN A 138 18.89 55.52 4.68
N LEU A 139 18.38 54.63 3.82
CA LEU A 139 17.63 54.98 2.60
C LEU A 139 16.25 55.61 2.88
N GLY A 140 15.71 55.46 4.09
CA GLY A 140 14.45 56.07 4.51
C GLY A 140 14.61 57.39 5.28
N ALA A 141 15.85 57.87 5.47
CA ALA A 141 16.19 59.11 6.16
C ALA A 141 16.64 60.20 5.17
#